data_AF-A0A662VDU5-F1
#
_entry.id   AF-A0A662VDU5-F1
#
_cell.length_a   1.000
_cell.length_b   1.000
_cell.length_c   1.000
_cell.angle_alpha   90.00
_cell.angle_beta   90.00
_cell.angle_gamma   90.00
#
_symmetry.space_group_name_H-M   'P 1'
#
loop_
_entity.id
_entity.type
_entity.pdbx_description
1 polymer ?
#
loop_
_entity_poly.entity_id
_entity_poly.type
_entity_poly.pdbx_seq_one_letter_code
_entity_poly.pdbx_strand_id
1 'polypeptide(L)'
;MFKVVLRVEFELLMPSEIVENIHKVRDVLKDRYGCTCSSHIAPLLCECSSVMVKLFLERRELRTDIRMGVSPSFIVLVEGTSPKSVIEVLDRVVNMLKERGAKVSLIE
;
A
#
# COMPACT_ATOMS: atom_id res chain seq x y z
N MET A 1 -16.72 -1.83 12.34
CA MET A 1 -15.48 -2.11 11.59
C MET A 1 -15.23 -0.93 10.66
N PHE A 2 -14.06 -0.32 10.74
CA PHE A 2 -13.68 0.85 9.96
C PHE A 2 -12.80 0.40 8.80
N LYS A 3 -12.99 1.03 7.64
CA LYS A 3 -12.28 0.68 6.41
C LYS A 3 -11.93 1.95 5.65
N VAL A 4 -10.70 2.02 5.17
CA VAL A 4 -10.22 3.08 4.28
C VAL A 4 -9.53 2.43 3.11
N VAL A 5 -9.83 2.89 1.89
CA VAL A 5 -9.20 2.43 0.67
C VAL A 5 -8.52 3.63 0.02
N LEU A 6 -7.23 3.49 -0.24
CA LEU A 6 -6.41 4.52 -0.86
C LEU A 6 -5.85 4.03 -2.18
N ARG A 7 -5.87 4.89 -3.18
CA ARG A 7 -5.02 4.77 -4.36
C ARG A 7 -3.68 5.45 -4.06
N VAL A 8 -2.59 4.80 -4.41
CA VAL A 8 -1.25 5.36 -4.35
C VAL A 8 -0.70 5.32 -5.75
N GLU A 9 -0.42 6.49 -6.33
CA GLU A 9 0.08 6.64 -7.69
C GLU A 9 1.40 7.39 -7.69
N PHE A 10 2.33 6.98 -8.54
CA PHE A 10 3.59 7.67 -8.78
C PHE A 10 3.66 8.13 -10.24
N GLU A 11 4.22 9.31 -10.49
CA GLU A 11 4.25 9.86 -11.86
C GLU A 11 5.24 9.13 -12.76
N LEU A 12 6.42 8.79 -12.24
CA LEU A 12 7.52 8.18 -12.99
C LEU A 12 8.29 7.21 -12.08
N LEU A 13 7.78 5.99 -11.91
CA LEU A 13 8.53 4.91 -11.27
C LEU A 13 8.65 3.70 -12.19
N MET A 14 9.82 3.07 -12.18
CA MET A 14 10.01 1.73 -12.71
C MET A 14 9.29 0.70 -11.83
N PRO A 15 8.86 -0.45 -12.39
CA PRO A 15 8.21 -1.51 -11.62
C PRO A 15 8.99 -1.95 -10.36
N SER A 16 10.32 -1.97 -10.42
CA SER A 16 11.19 -2.32 -9.29
C SER A 16 11.08 -1.34 -8.13
N GLU A 17 10.90 -0.05 -8.41
CA GLU A 17 10.79 0.99 -7.39
C GLU A 17 9.44 0.93 -6.69
N ILE A 18 8.38 0.51 -7.41
CA ILE A 18 7.07 0.24 -6.81
C ILE A 18 7.18 -0.92 -5.82
N VAL A 19 7.84 -2.00 -6.21
CA VAL A 19 8.10 -3.14 -5.33
C VAL A 19 8.91 -2.72 -4.10
N GLU A 20 9.90 -1.86 -4.27
CA GLU A 20 10.67 -1.29 -3.15
C GLU A 20 9.79 -0.46 -2.21
N ASN A 21 8.87 0.35 -2.74
CA ASN A 21 7.90 1.08 -1.94
C ASN A 21 7.01 0.14 -1.12
N ILE A 22 6.56 -0.96 -1.69
CA ILE A 22 5.77 -1.97 -0.97
C ILE A 22 6.61 -2.60 0.15
N HIS A 23 7.88 -2.90 -0.10
CA HIS A 23 8.80 -3.37 0.93
C HIS A 23 8.95 -2.37 2.07
N LYS A 24 9.10 -1.07 1.76
CA LYS A 24 9.14 -0.03 2.80
C LYS A 24 7.85 0.06 3.61
N VAL A 25 6.68 -0.05 2.98
CA VAL A 25 5.41 -0.13 3.70
C VAL A 25 5.42 -1.33 4.66
N ARG A 26 5.79 -2.52 4.18
CA ARG A 26 5.89 -3.73 5.01
C ARG A 26 6.81 -3.53 6.20
N ASP A 27 7.99 -2.96 5.98
CA ASP A 27 9.00 -2.78 7.01
C ASP A 27 8.53 -1.76 8.07
N VAL A 28 7.89 -0.66 7.65
CA VAL A 28 7.24 0.29 8.59
C VAL A 28 6.17 -0.40 9.44
N LEU A 29 5.33 -1.24 8.84
CA LEU A 29 4.28 -1.98 9.56
C LEU A 29 4.88 -2.97 10.56
N LYS A 30 5.93 -3.69 10.18
CA LYS A 30 6.65 -4.60 11.08
C LYS A 30 7.31 -3.86 12.23
N ASP A 31 8.16 -2.88 11.92
CA ASP A 31 9.06 -2.26 12.89
C ASP A 31 8.33 -1.31 13.86
N ARG A 32 7.26 -0.65 13.41
CA ARG A 32 6.56 0.36 14.21
C ARG A 32 5.28 -0.14 14.85
N TYR A 33 4.60 -1.10 14.22
CA TYR A 33 3.29 -1.57 14.66
C TYR A 33 3.28 -3.05 15.03
N GLY A 34 4.43 -3.73 14.94
CA GLY A 34 4.56 -5.15 15.29
C GLY A 34 3.74 -6.07 14.39
N CYS A 35 3.42 -5.63 13.16
CA CYS A 35 2.54 -6.38 12.29
C CYS A 35 3.21 -7.65 11.77
N THR A 36 2.46 -8.74 11.69
CA THR A 36 2.86 -9.94 10.95
C THR A 36 2.44 -9.78 9.49
N CYS A 37 3.41 -9.79 8.57
CA CYS A 37 3.13 -9.63 7.15
C CYS A 37 3.42 -10.90 6.35
N SER A 38 2.64 -11.12 5.30
CA SER A 38 2.83 -12.19 4.33
C SER A 38 4.20 -12.10 3.64
N SER A 39 4.68 -13.25 3.13
CA SER A 39 5.87 -13.32 2.28
C SER A 39 5.63 -12.75 0.88
N HIS A 40 4.37 -12.68 0.45
CA HIS A 40 3.97 -12.17 -0.86
C HIS A 40 3.92 -10.64 -0.83
N ILE A 41 4.33 -10.01 -1.93
CA ILE A 41 4.41 -8.55 -2.06
C ILE A 41 3.15 -7.98 -2.72
N ALA A 42 2.43 -8.80 -3.50
CA ALA A 42 1.19 -8.40 -4.17
C ALA A 42 0.26 -9.62 -4.34
N PRO A 43 -0.77 -9.79 -3.48
CA PRO A 43 -1.12 -8.89 -2.40
C PRO A 43 -0.15 -9.00 -1.21
N LEU A 44 0.31 -7.87 -0.70
CA LEU A 44 0.91 -7.80 0.64
C LEU A 44 -0.23 -7.76 1.66
N LEU A 45 -0.17 -8.63 2.64
CA LEU A 45 -1.13 -8.70 3.73
C LEU A 45 -0.37 -8.52 5.04
N CYS A 46 -0.72 -7.53 5.85
CA CYS A 46 -0.12 -7.27 7.14
C CYS A 46 -1.21 -7.20 8.21
N GLU A 47 -1.08 -8.04 9.23
CA GLU A 47 -1.98 -8.08 10.38
C GLU A 47 -1.28 -7.52 11.61
N CYS A 48 -1.88 -6.49 12.19
CA CYS A 48 -1.46 -5.81 13.41
C CYS A 48 -2.57 -6.01 14.46
N SER A 49 -2.30 -5.72 15.74
CA SER A 49 -3.20 -6.07 16.86
C SER A 49 -4.67 -5.65 16.70
N SER A 50 -4.97 -4.56 15.99
CA SER A 50 -6.35 -4.09 15.75
C SER A 50 -6.60 -3.59 14.32
N VAL A 51 -5.62 -3.80 13.42
CA VAL A 51 -5.61 -3.25 12.07
C VAL A 51 -5.07 -4.30 11.11
N MET A 52 -5.73 -4.45 9.97
CA MET A 52 -5.27 -5.24 8.84
C MET A 52 -5.00 -4.30 7.66
N VAL A 53 -3.81 -4.41 7.08
CA VAL A 53 -3.41 -3.66 5.88
C VAL A 53 -3.27 -4.64 4.73
N LYS A 54 -3.91 -4.34 3.61
CA LYS A 54 -3.80 -5.10 2.35
C LYS A 54 -3.32 -4.16 1.26
N LEU A 55 -2.34 -4.59 0.47
CA LEU A 55 -1.83 -3.81 -0.65
C LEU A 55 -1.89 -4.62 -1.94
N PHE A 56 -2.44 -4.02 -3.00
CA PHE A 56 -2.65 -4.65 -4.30
C PHE A 56 -2.03 -3.82 -5.42
N LEU A 57 -1.21 -4.43 -6.28
CA LEU A 57 -0.75 -3.78 -7.50
C LEU A 57 -1.93 -3.63 -8.47
N GLU A 58 -2.15 -2.43 -8.98
CA GLU A 58 -3.11 -2.25 -10.08
C GLU A 58 -2.52 -2.86 -11.35
N ARG A 59 -3.30 -3.70 -12.04
CA ARG A 59 -2.98 -4.14 -13.39
C ARG A 59 -3.60 -3.15 -14.36
N ARG A 60 -2.80 -2.51 -15.22
CA ARG A 60 -3.38 -1.83 -16.39
C ARG A 60 -3.95 -2.87 -17.33
N GLU A 61 -5.12 -2.61 -17.92
CA GLU A 61 -5.57 -3.35 -19.09
C GLU A 61 -4.50 -3.20 -20.19
N LEU A 62 -3.83 -4.31 -20.49
CA LEU A 62 -2.82 -4.39 -21.54
C LEU A 62 -3.51 -4.20 -22.90
N ARG A 63 -3.57 -2.96 -23.41
CA ARG A 63 -3.64 -2.76 -24.86
C ARG A 63 -2.27 -3.08 -25.45
N THR A 64 -2.12 -4.36 -25.81
CA THR A 64 -1.28 -4.85 -26.92
C THR A 64 0.07 -4.17 -27.12
N ASP A 65 0.95 -4.18 -26.12
CA ASP A 65 2.39 -4.26 -26.39
C ASP A 65 3.17 -4.83 -25.20
N ILE A 66 4.09 -5.72 -25.54
CA ILE A 66 4.67 -6.75 -24.68
C ILE A 66 5.85 -6.16 -23.91
N ARG A 67 5.64 -5.84 -22.63
CA ARG A 67 6.63 -5.84 -21.52
C ARG A 67 5.89 -5.46 -20.24
N MET A 68 5.71 -6.44 -19.34
CA MET A 68 5.03 -6.36 -18.03
C MET A 68 4.78 -4.93 -17.51
N GLY A 69 3.65 -4.34 -17.91
CA GLY A 69 3.20 -3.04 -17.45
C GLY A 69 2.64 -3.14 -16.04
N VAL A 70 3.51 -3.23 -15.04
CA VAL A 70 3.10 -2.95 -13.66
C VAL A 70 2.66 -1.49 -13.64
N SER A 71 1.40 -1.23 -13.30
CA SER A 71 0.90 0.15 -13.16
C SER A 71 1.81 0.87 -12.17
N PRO A 72 2.15 2.15 -12.36
CA PRO A 72 2.87 2.96 -11.37
C PRO A 72 2.02 3.25 -10.11
N SER A 73 1.05 2.38 -9.82
CA SER A 73 0.06 2.56 -8.79
C SER A 73 -0.33 1.27 -8.10
N PHE A 74 -0.72 1.39 -6.84
CA PHE A 74 -1.26 0.31 -6.04
C PHE A 74 -2.37 0.81 -5.11
N ILE A 75 -3.23 -0.12 -4.71
CA ILE A 75 -4.30 0.11 -3.75
C ILE A 75 -3.81 -0.29 -2.36
N VAL A 76 -4.01 0.57 -1.37
CA VAL A 76 -3.82 0.27 0.05
C VAL A 76 -5.18 0.26 0.72
N LEU A 77 -5.55 -0.87 1.31
CA LEU A 77 -6.77 -1.02 2.09
C LEU A 77 -6.38 -1.25 3.55
N VAL A 78 -6.95 -0.43 4.43
CA VAL A 78 -6.73 -0.51 5.88
C VAL A 78 -8.07 -0.75 6.56
N GLU A 79 -8.18 -1.86 7.27
CA GLU A 79 -9.38 -2.28 8.00
C GLU A 79 -9.04 -2.37 9.49
N GLY A 80 -9.92 -1.91 10.37
CA GLY A 80 -9.66 -1.97 11.81
C GLY A 80 -10.92 -1.91 12.68
N THR A 81 -10.75 -2.24 13.95
CA THR A 81 -11.86 -2.25 14.93
C THR A 81 -12.14 -0.87 15.52
N SER A 82 -11.18 0.06 15.45
CA SER A 82 -11.32 1.44 15.91
C SER A 82 -10.89 2.43 14.82
N PRO A 83 -11.50 3.63 14.73
CA PRO A 83 -11.09 4.63 13.75
C PRO A 83 -9.72 5.21 14.10
N LYS A 84 -9.40 5.32 15.40
CA LYS A 84 -8.12 5.84 15.88
C LYS A 84 -6.94 4.99 15.41
N SER A 85 -7.03 3.68 15.57
CA SER A 85 -5.96 2.76 15.13
C SER A 85 -5.79 2.74 13.62
N VAL A 86 -6.90 2.86 12.87
CA VAL A 86 -6.85 2.99 11.40
C VAL A 86 -6.13 4.29 10.99
N ILE A 87 -6.49 5.43 11.59
CA ILE A 87 -5.87 6.72 11.30
C ILE A 87 -4.38 6.73 11.65
N GLU A 88 -3.99 6.19 12.80
CA GLU A 88 -2.58 6.12 13.22
C GLU A 88 -1.70 5.34 12.24
N VAL A 89 -2.21 4.23 11.69
CA VAL A 89 -1.50 3.44 10.67
C VAL A 89 -1.48 4.18 9.34
N LEU A 90 -2.62 4.76 8.93
CA LEU A 90 -2.74 5.48 7.67
C LEU A 90 -1.82 6.70 7.62
N ASP A 91 -1.82 7.55 8.63
CA ASP A 91 -1.00 8.77 8.66
C ASP A 91 0.46 8.45 8.40
N ARG A 92 0.98 7.38 9.02
CA ARG A 92 2.37 6.98 8.83
C ARG A 92 2.64 6.43 7.44
N VAL A 93 1.80 5.53 6.95
CA VAL A 93 1.94 4.91 5.62
C VAL A 93 1.83 5.99 4.54
N VAL A 94 0.84 6.88 4.65
CA VAL A 94 0.59 7.97 3.70
C VAL A 94 1.73 8.97 3.70
N ASN A 95 2.21 9.42 4.87
CA ASN A 95 3.30 10.39 4.94
C ASN A 95 4.59 9.81 4.34
N MET A 96 4.92 8.55 4.65
CA MET A 96 6.08 7.88 4.06
C MET A 96 5.97 7.79 2.53
N LEU A 97 4.80 7.42 1.99
CA LEU A 97 4.62 7.34 0.55
C LEU A 97 4.70 8.71 -0.13
N LYS A 98 4.13 9.75 0.49
CA LYS A 98 4.22 11.14 0.01
C LYS A 98 5.65 11.66 0.00
N GLU A 99 6.45 11.38 1.02
CA GLU A 99 7.88 11.71 1.06
C GLU A 99 8.67 11.06 -0.10
N ARG A 100 8.16 9.96 -0.65
CA ARG A 100 8.72 9.26 -1.82
C ARG A 100 8.06 9.68 -3.14
N GLY A 101 7.30 10.77 -3.15
CA GLY A 101 6.69 11.32 -4.35
C GLY A 101 5.35 10.69 -4.76
N ALA A 102 4.72 9.90 -3.88
CA ALA A 102 3.40 9.35 -4.17
C ALA A 102 2.31 10.42 -4.10
N LYS A 103 1.39 10.38 -5.07
CA LYS A 103 0.06 10.97 -4.96
C LYS A 103 -0.87 9.94 -4.33
N VAL A 104 -1.54 10.34 -3.26
CA VAL A 104 -2.45 9.47 -2.52
C VAL A 104 -3.86 10.04 -2.58
N SER A 105 -4.82 9.23 -3.03
CA SER A 105 -6.24 9.60 -3.11
C SER A 105 -7.11 8.58 -2.38
N LEU A 106 -8.18 9.05 -1.76
CA LEU A 106 -9.21 8.18 -1.19
C LEU A 106 -10.05 7.59 -2.33
N ILE A 107 -10.35 6.30 -2.25
CA ILE A 107 -11.30 5.63 -3.14
C ILE A 107 -12.52 5.24 -2.30
N GLU A 108 -13.71 5.57 -2.80
CA GLU A 108 -15.00 5.19 -2.19
C GLU A 108 -15.36 3.73 -2.45
#